data_AF-A0AAF0ZWZ5-F1
#
_entry.id   AF-A0AAF0ZWZ5-F1
#
_cell.length_a   1.000
_cell.length_b   1.000
_cell.length_c   1.000
_cell.angle_alpha   90.00
_cell.angle_beta   90.00
_cell.angle_gamma   90.00
#
_symmetry.space_group_name_H-M   'P 1'
#
loop_
_entity.id
_entity.type
_entity.pdbx_description
1 polymer ?
#
loop_
_entity_poly.entity_id
_entity_poly.type
_entity_poly.pdbx_seq_one_letter_code
_entity_poly.pdbx_strand_id
1 'polypeptide(L)' 'MFTCCRFIPFSGGPRKCVGDQFALLEATVSLAIFVQNFSFELIPDQTISMTTGATIHTTNGLYMKVKQREKVSVLAAAL' A
#
# COMPACT_ATOMS: atom_id res chain seq x y z
N MET A 1 28.10 -1.57 -5.58
CA MET A 1 27.54 -0.35 -6.19
C MET A 1 26.69 -0.70 -7.43
N PHE A 2 25.67 -1.58 -7.36
CA PHE A 2 24.80 -1.86 -8.52
C PHE A 2 23.34 -2.25 -8.16
N THR A 3 22.91 -2.07 -6.92
CA THR A 3 21.59 -2.55 -6.44
C THR A 3 20.58 -1.43 -6.16
N CYS A 4 20.93 -0.16 -6.34
CA CYS A 4 20.13 0.98 -5.89
C CYS A 4 18.79 1.15 -6.65
N CYS A 5 18.69 0.69 -7.89
CA CYS A 5 17.53 0.96 -8.75
C CYS A 5 16.60 -0.24 -8.95
N ARG A 6 16.47 -1.13 -7.95
CA ARG A 6 15.53 -2.27 -8.06
C ARG A 6 14.06 -1.84 -7.98
N PHE A 7 13.78 -0.65 -7.44
CA PHE A 7 12.43 -0.10 -7.29
C PHE A 7 12.43 1.40 -7.64
N ILE A 8 11.81 1.76 -8.77
CA ILE A 8 11.75 3.13 -9.31
C ILE A 8 10.31 3.52 -9.70
N PRO A 9 9.36 3.56 -8.74
CA PRO A 9 7.93 3.75 -9.03
C PRO A 9 7.61 5.10 -9.67
N PHE A 10 8.48 6.10 -9.48
CA PHE A 10 8.31 7.46 -9.97
C PHE A 10 9.36 7.87 -11.01
N SER A 11 10.05 6.87 -11.61
CA SER A 11 11.16 7.08 -12.53
C SER A 11 12.33 7.87 -11.91
N GLY A 12 13.32 8.21 -12.72
CA GLY A 12 14.49 9.02 -12.34
C GLY A 12 14.90 9.98 -13.46
N GLY A 13 15.79 10.92 -13.14
CA GLY A 13 16.31 11.90 -14.10
C GLY A 13 15.33 13.06 -14.39
N PRO A 14 15.49 13.77 -15.53
CA PRO A 14 14.77 15.03 -15.82
C PRO A 14 13.26 14.84 -16.06
N ARG A 15 12.79 13.60 -16.19
CA ARG A 15 11.38 13.24 -16.37
C ARG A 15 10.84 12.44 -15.16
N LYS A 16 11.49 12.55 -14.00
CA LYS A 16 10.96 12.04 -12.72
C LYS A 16 9.56 12.61 -12.47
N CYS A 17 8.69 11.82 -11.86
CA CYS A 17 7.36 12.27 -11.48
C CYS A 17 7.45 13.54 -10.61
N VAL A 18 6.81 14.62 -11.04
CA VAL A 18 6.71 15.87 -10.28
C VAL A 18 5.93 15.68 -8.97
N GLY A 19 5.04 14.69 -8.93
CA GLY A 19 4.21 14.36 -7.78
C GLY A 19 4.77 13.27 -6.87
N ASP A 20 6.03 12.84 -7.02
CA ASP A 20 6.63 11.74 -6.23
C ASP A 20 6.41 11.92 -4.72
N GLN A 21 6.78 13.09 -4.19
CA GLN A 21 6.70 13.36 -2.75
C GLN A 21 5.26 13.43 -2.25
N PHE A 22 4.36 13.98 -3.07
CA PHE A 22 2.94 14.04 -2.75
C PHE A 22 2.31 12.65 -2.74
N ALA A 23 2.61 11.81 -3.73
CA ALA A 23 2.11 10.44 -3.81
C ALA A 23 2.57 9.59 -2.63
N LEU A 24 3.83 9.75 -2.18
CA LEU A 24 4.33 9.06 -1.00
C LEU A 24 3.63 9.52 0.28
N LEU A 25 3.40 10.82 0.44
CA LEU A 25 2.65 11.36 1.58
C LEU A 25 1.23 10.80 1.62
N GLU A 26 0.51 10.88 0.50
CA GLU A 26 -0.87 10.41 0.39
C GLU A 26 -0.97 8.91 0.69
N ALA A 27 -0.11 8.09 0.09
CA ALA A 27 -0.08 6.65 0.31
C ALA A 27 0.20 6.31 1.78
N THR A 28 1.16 6.99 2.40
CA THR A 28 1.55 6.75 3.80
C THR A 28 0.42 7.12 4.76
N VAL A 29 -0.20 8.29 4.58
CA VAL A 29 -1.30 8.76 5.42
C VAL A 29 -2.53 7.85 5.26
N SER A 30 -2.87 7.49 4.03
CA SER A 30 -3.99 6.59 3.74
C SER A 30 -3.79 5.22 4.38
N LEU A 31 -2.59 4.64 4.25
CA LEU A 31 -2.24 3.36 4.85
C LEU A 31 -2.30 3.43 6.38
N ALA A 32 -1.77 4.50 6.99
CA ALA A 32 -1.82 4.69 8.43
C ALA A 32 -3.27 4.74 8.94
N ILE A 33 -4.16 5.46 8.27
CA ILE A 33 -5.58 5.53 8.62
C ILE A 33 -6.25 4.16 8.46
N PHE A 34 -5.96 3.43 7.38
CA PHE A 34 -6.53 2.12 7.13
C PHE A 34 -6.12 1.09 8.20
N VAL A 35 -4.83 1.00 8.54
CA VAL A 35 -4.33 0.02 9.52
C VAL A 35 -4.76 0.36 10.96
N GLN A 36 -4.98 1.64 11.27
CA GLN A 36 -5.49 2.06 12.58
C GLN A 36 -6.96 1.69 12.77
N ASN A 37 -7.78 1.82 11.72
CA ASN A 37 -9.24 1.72 11.85
C ASN A 37 -9.82 0.39 11.33
N PHE A 38 -9.08 -0.38 10.55
CA PHE A 38 -9.57 -1.59 9.91
C PHE A 38 -8.59 -2.75 10.02
N SER A 39 -9.12 -3.98 10.05
CA SER A 39 -8.39 -5.22 9.82
C SER A 39 -8.78 -5.81 8.47
N PHE A 40 -7.77 -6.33 7.77
CA PHE A 40 -7.91 -6.85 6.42
C PHE A 40 -7.62 -8.36 6.43
N GLU A 41 -8.52 -9.14 5.85
CA GLU A 41 -8.40 -10.59 5.72
C GLU A 41 -8.52 -10.97 4.24
N LEU A 42 -7.54 -11.70 3.72
CA LEU A 42 -7.54 -12.09 2.31
C LEU A 42 -8.68 -13.09 2.04
N ILE A 43 -9.42 -12.92 0.95
CA ILE A 43 -10.40 -13.94 0.53
C ILE A 43 -9.65 -15.22 0.14
N PRO A 44 -10.04 -16.40 0.67
CA PRO A 44 -9.39 -17.67 0.32
C PRO A 44 -9.53 -17.98 -1.18
N ASP A 45 -8.62 -18.80 -1.69
CA ASP A 45 -8.66 -19.35 -3.06
C ASP A 45 -8.57 -18.34 -4.21
N GLN A 46 -8.17 -17.09 -3.95
CA GLN A 46 -7.88 -16.14 -5.02
C GLN A 46 -6.47 -16.33 -5.59
N THR A 47 -6.35 -16.34 -6.92
CA THR A 47 -5.05 -16.37 -7.60
C THR A 47 -4.57 -14.94 -7.83
N ILE A 48 -3.50 -14.54 -7.13
CA ILE A 48 -2.92 -13.19 -7.21
C ILE A 48 -1.75 -13.22 -8.20
N SER A 49 -1.89 -12.49 -9.30
CA SER A 49 -0.83 -12.29 -10.29
C SER A 49 -0.73 -10.81 -10.68
N MET A 50 0.44 -10.42 -11.18
CA MET A 50 0.70 -9.06 -11.65
C MET A 50 0.71 -9.01 -13.17
N THR A 51 -0.06 -8.09 -13.75
CA THR A 51 0.01 -7.77 -15.17
C THR A 51 0.80 -6.48 -15.35
N THR A 52 1.79 -6.52 -16.23
CA THR A 52 2.56 -5.35 -16.64
C THR A 52 2.07 -4.89 -18.01
N GLY A 53 1.40 -3.73 -18.05
CA GLY A 53 0.98 -3.05 -19.28
C GLY A 53 1.52 -1.61 -19.30
N ALA A 54 0.68 -0.65 -19.68
CA ALA A 54 0.99 0.78 -19.50
C ALA A 54 1.23 1.14 -18.01
N THR A 55 0.59 0.41 -17.10
CA THR A 55 0.81 0.44 -15.65
C THR A 55 0.90 -0.98 -15.10
N ILE A 56 1.56 -1.14 -13.95
CA ILE A 56 1.63 -2.41 -13.21
C ILE A 56 0.43 -2.49 -12.27
N HIS A 57 -0.36 -3.58 -12.36
CA HIS A 57 -1.54 -3.80 -11.53
C HIS A 57 -1.81 -5.30 -11.35
N THR A 58 -2.71 -5.67 -10.44
CA THR A 58 -3.14 -7.06 -10.24
C THR A 58 -4.06 -7.50 -11.38
N THR A 59 -3.83 -8.70 -11.92
CA THR A 59 -4.56 -9.21 -13.09
C THR A 59 -6.06 -9.35 -12.82
N ASN A 60 -6.41 -9.91 -11.66
CA ASN A 60 -7.80 -10.22 -11.28
C ASN A 60 -8.26 -9.38 -10.08
N GLY A 61 -7.59 -8.26 -9.80
CA GLY A 61 -7.79 -7.51 -8.56
C GLY A 61 -7.13 -8.16 -7.34
N LEU A 62 -7.35 -7.54 -6.18
CA LEU A 62 -6.93 -8.04 -4.86
C LEU A 62 -8.10 -7.85 -3.91
N TYR A 63 -8.86 -8.92 -3.68
CA TYR A 63 -10.07 -8.83 -2.88
C TYR A 63 -9.80 -9.19 -1.42
N MET A 64 -10.27 -8.35 -0.50
CA MET A 64 -10.08 -8.53 0.93
C MET A 64 -11.39 -8.30 1.67
N LYS A 65 -11.62 -9.05 2.74
CA LYS A 65 -12.66 -8.76 3.74
C LYS A 65 -12.12 -7.70 4.69
N VAL A 66 -12.91 -6.66 4.92
CA VAL A 66 -12.55 -5.55 5.81
C VAL A 66 -13.45 -5.60 7.03
N LYS A 67 -12.85 -5.57 8.22
CA LYS A 67 -13.56 -5.45 9.50
C LYS A 67 -13.10 -4.17 10.20
N GLN A 68 -14.00 -3.45 10.85
CA GLN A 68 -13.61 -2.30 11.66
C GLN A 68 -12.83 -2.78 12.89
N ARG A 69 -11.74 -2.11 13.20
CA ARG A 69 -10.93 -2.38 14.39
C ARG A 69 -11.54 -1.67 15.59
N GLU A 70 -11.73 -2.40 16.67
CA GLU A 70 -12.07 -1.78 17.96
C GLU A 70 -10.88 -0.96 18.45
N LYS A 71 -11.12 0.31 18.81
CA LYS A 71 -10.09 1.19 19.32
C LYS A 71 -9.67 0.68 20.69
N VAL A 72 -8.53 0.01 20.77
CA VAL A 72 -7.85 -0.21 22.04
C VAL A 72 -7.43 1.17 22.52
N SER A 73 -8.12 1.71 23.52
CA SER A 73 -7.69 2.93 24.17
C SER A 73 -6.29 2.67 24.72
N VAL A 74 -5.31 3.40 24.22
CA VAL A 74 -3.90 3.23 24.60
C VAL A 74 -3.68 3.45 26.11
N LEU A 75 -4.66 4.05 26.79
CA LEU A 75 -4.78 4.16 28.25
C LEU A 75 -4.91 2.81 28.98
N ALA A 76 -5.46 1.76 28.36
CA ALA A 76 -5.67 0.47 29.02
C ALA A 76 -4.44 -0.47 28.96
N ALA A 77 -3.45 -0.16 28.12
CA ALA A 77 -2.24 -0.99 27.92
C ALA A 77 -1.00 -0.44 28.64
N ALA A 78 -1.12 0.70 29.32
CA ALA A 78 -0.05 1.38 30.06
C ALA A 78 -0.26 1.41 31.59
N LEU A 79 -1.27 0.69 32.08
CA LEU A 79 -1.51 0.36 33.50
C LEU A 79 -1.28 -1.14 33.69
#